data_AF-A0A1J5AP09-F1
#
_entry.id   AF-A0A1J5AP09-F1
#
_cell.length_a   1.000
_cell.length_b   1.000
_cell.length_c   1.000
_cell.angle_alpha   90.00
_cell.angle_beta   90.00
_cell.angle_gamma   90.00
#
_symmetry.space_group_name_H-M   'P 1'
#
loop_
_entity.id
_entity.type
_entity.pdbx_description
1 polymer ?
#
loop_
_entity_poly.entity_id
_entity_poly.type
_entity_poly.pdbx_seq_one_letter_code
_entity_poly.pdbx_strand_id
1 'polypeptide(L)'
;MKLKSAFIILFIYLSFLSFSQKASKTSDEYFKIANEFFDKNDYENAILYFDSTISIKSEHSEAYAFRGVCEYELKRYKSAIDDFDLALILESTYAEVYFFRGLTFIELGENTKACEDWTTAYSLGLKKAMKLIINNCELDTDNEKSK
;
A
#
# COMPACT_ATOMS: atom_id res chain seq x y z
N MET A 1 -59.22 -18.50 5.73
CA MET A 1 -58.46 -17.80 4.65
C MET A 1 -57.26 -16.98 5.13
N LYS A 2 -57.08 -16.70 6.44
CA LYS A 2 -55.99 -15.85 6.96
C LYS A 2 -54.62 -16.54 7.10
N LEU A 3 -54.58 -17.87 7.12
CA LEU A 3 -53.33 -18.63 7.36
C LEU A 3 -52.39 -18.64 6.14
N LYS A 4 -52.95 -18.71 4.91
CA LYS A 4 -52.15 -18.74 3.67
C LYS A 4 -51.39 -17.42 3.42
N SER A 5 -51.96 -16.29 3.83
CA SER A 5 -51.33 -14.97 3.68
C SER A 5 -50.12 -14.75 4.60
N ALA A 6 -50.13 -15.34 5.81
CA ALA A 6 -49.00 -15.26 6.74
C ALA A 6 -47.76 -16.01 6.24
N PHE A 7 -47.96 -17.17 5.58
CA PHE A 7 -46.86 -17.93 4.96
C PHE A 7 -46.24 -17.19 3.79
N ILE A 8 -47.02 -16.48 2.98
CA ILE A 8 -46.50 -15.69 1.86
C ILE A 8 -45.67 -14.52 2.37
N ILE A 9 -46.11 -13.83 3.42
CA ILE A 9 -45.36 -12.71 4.02
C ILE A 9 -44.07 -13.21 4.67
N LEU A 10 -44.10 -14.34 5.38
CA LEU A 10 -42.90 -14.96 5.96
C LEU A 10 -41.91 -15.39 4.88
N PHE A 11 -42.40 -15.95 3.77
CA PHE A 11 -41.57 -16.34 2.64
C PHE A 11 -40.95 -15.14 1.92
N ILE A 12 -41.70 -14.05 1.72
CA ILE A 12 -41.19 -12.78 1.18
C ILE A 12 -40.14 -12.19 2.12
N TYR A 13 -40.38 -12.18 3.43
CA TYR A 13 -39.42 -11.68 4.42
C TYR A 13 -38.13 -12.51 4.48
N LEU A 14 -38.23 -13.85 4.44
CA LEU A 14 -37.07 -14.76 4.36
C LEU A 14 -36.30 -14.59 3.04
N SER A 15 -37.00 -14.39 1.92
CA SER A 15 -36.36 -14.09 0.63
C SER A 15 -35.67 -12.71 0.63
N PHE A 16 -36.21 -11.73 1.36
CA PHE A 16 -35.64 -10.40 1.50
C PHE A 16 -34.40 -10.39 2.42
N LEU A 17 -34.42 -11.16 3.50
CA LEU A 17 -33.23 -11.45 4.34
C LEU A 17 -32.12 -12.09 3.51
N SER A 18 -32.46 -13.04 2.64
CA SER A 18 -31.50 -13.71 1.74
C SER A 18 -30.92 -12.75 0.68
N PHE A 19 -31.69 -11.75 0.25
CA PHE A 19 -31.26 -10.75 -0.73
C PHE A 19 -30.33 -9.67 -0.12
N SER A 20 -30.52 -9.33 1.17
CA SER A 20 -29.64 -8.40 1.88
C SER A 20 -28.21 -8.92 2.10
N GLN A 21 -27.98 -10.21 1.85
CA GLN A 21 -26.71 -10.88 2.02
C GLN A 21 -25.96 -11.07 0.70
N LYS A 22 -26.06 -10.11 -0.23
CA LYS A 22 -25.04 -9.99 -1.29
C LYS A 22 -23.73 -9.66 -0.58
N ALA A 23 -22.86 -10.66 -0.41
CA ALA A 23 -21.63 -10.55 0.35
C ALA A 23 -20.83 -9.32 -0.11
N SER A 24 -20.77 -8.29 0.73
CA SER A 24 -19.81 -7.21 0.54
C SER A 24 -18.44 -7.80 0.75
N LYS A 25 -17.56 -7.66 -0.24
CA LYS A 25 -16.18 -8.13 -0.12
C LYS A 25 -15.52 -7.50 1.10
N THR A 26 -14.64 -8.26 1.76
CA THR A 26 -13.85 -7.76 2.90
C THR A 26 -12.66 -6.92 2.43
N SER A 27 -12.03 -6.21 3.36
CA SER A 27 -10.75 -5.53 3.12
C SER A 27 -9.70 -6.49 2.54
N ASP A 28 -9.54 -7.67 3.16
CA ASP A 28 -8.53 -8.65 2.76
C ASP A 28 -8.80 -9.24 1.37
N GLU A 29 -10.07 -9.41 1.00
CA GLU A 29 -10.45 -9.85 -0.35
C GLU A 29 -10.13 -8.80 -1.41
N TYR A 30 -10.38 -7.51 -1.13
CA TYR A 30 -9.97 -6.43 -2.03
C TYR A 30 -8.45 -6.30 -2.12
N PHE A 31 -7.74 -6.44 -1.00
CA PHE A 31 -6.28 -6.40 -0.98
C PHE A 31 -5.69 -7.52 -1.85
N LYS A 32 -6.25 -8.73 -1.75
CA LYS A 32 -5.85 -9.85 -2.61
C LYS A 32 -6.07 -9.54 -4.09
N ILE A 33 -7.23 -8.99 -4.46
CA ILE A 33 -7.52 -8.62 -5.86
C ILE A 33 -6.56 -7.53 -6.34
N ALA A 34 -6.28 -6.53 -5.51
CA ALA A 34 -5.33 -5.46 -5.81
C ALA A 34 -3.95 -6.04 -6.12
N ASN A 35 -3.46 -6.98 -5.31
CA ASN A 35 -2.21 -7.69 -5.56
C ASN A 35 -2.22 -8.49 -6.87
N GLU A 36 -3.34 -9.13 -7.24
CA GLU A 36 -3.44 -9.84 -8.52
C GLU A 36 -3.32 -8.90 -9.75
N PHE A 37 -3.77 -7.65 -9.64
CA PHE A 37 -3.56 -6.63 -10.67
C PHE A 37 -2.14 -6.06 -10.61
N PHE A 38 -1.60 -5.84 -9.40
CA PHE A 38 -0.22 -5.41 -9.18
C PHE A 38 0.79 -6.37 -9.83
N ASP A 39 0.62 -7.68 -9.60
CA ASP A 39 1.48 -8.74 -10.17
C ASP A 39 1.44 -8.79 -11.71
N LYS A 40 0.37 -8.26 -12.31
CA LYS A 40 0.20 -8.12 -13.77
C LYS A 40 0.67 -6.77 -14.30
N ASN A 41 1.22 -5.91 -13.45
CA ASN A 41 1.58 -4.52 -13.72
C ASN A 41 0.40 -3.66 -14.20
N ASP A 42 -0.83 -4.04 -13.83
CA ASP A 42 -2.03 -3.24 -14.09
C ASP A 42 -2.28 -2.30 -12.90
N TYR A 43 -1.43 -1.28 -12.82
CA TYR A 43 -1.34 -0.41 -11.65
C TYR A 43 -2.60 0.41 -11.39
N GLU A 44 -3.31 0.84 -12.44
CA GLU A 44 -4.56 1.60 -12.30
C GLU A 44 -5.67 0.76 -11.65
N ASN A 45 -5.84 -0.50 -12.09
CA ASN A 45 -6.79 -1.40 -11.44
C ASN A 45 -6.32 -1.81 -10.05
N ALA A 46 -5.02 -2.01 -9.83
CA ALA A 46 -4.48 -2.28 -8.51
C ALA A 46 -4.82 -1.14 -7.52
N ILE A 47 -4.61 0.12 -7.92
CA ILE A 47 -4.95 1.32 -7.13
C ILE A 47 -6.43 1.32 -6.76
N LEU A 48 -7.34 1.07 -7.70
CA LEU A 48 -8.79 1.02 -7.43
C LEU A 48 -9.16 0.03 -6.31
N TYR A 49 -8.48 -1.12 -6.27
CA TYR A 49 -8.75 -2.14 -5.26
C TYR A 49 -7.98 -1.90 -3.95
N PHE A 50 -6.80 -1.25 -3.98
CA PHE A 50 -6.17 -0.73 -2.78
C PHE A 50 -7.01 0.38 -2.13
N ASP A 51 -7.61 1.27 -2.92
CA ASP A 51 -8.57 2.27 -2.42
C ASP A 51 -9.77 1.61 -1.73
N SER A 52 -10.30 0.55 -2.34
CA SER A 52 -11.38 -0.24 -1.75
C SER A 52 -10.95 -0.88 -0.42
N THR A 53 -9.72 -1.40 -0.35
CA THR A 53 -9.12 -1.95 0.88
C THR A 53 -9.05 -0.88 1.97
N ILE A 54 -8.47 0.28 1.65
CA ILE A 54 -8.27 1.41 2.56
C ILE A 54 -9.63 1.99 3.04
N SER A 55 -10.64 2.03 2.17
CA SER A 55 -11.97 2.52 2.52
C SER A 55 -12.68 1.65 3.57
N ILE A 56 -12.35 0.36 3.63
CA ILE A 56 -12.89 -0.59 4.61
C ILE A 56 -12.01 -0.63 5.86
N LYS A 57 -10.68 -0.63 5.69
CA LYS A 57 -9.71 -0.62 6.77
C LYS A 57 -8.70 0.50 6.54
N SER A 58 -8.97 1.66 7.15
CA SER A 58 -8.16 2.88 6.97
C SER A 58 -6.74 2.77 7.53
N GLU A 59 -6.49 1.83 8.43
CA GLU A 59 -5.18 1.56 9.05
C GLU A 59 -4.51 0.32 8.43
N HIS A 60 -4.51 0.21 7.10
CA HIS A 60 -3.88 -0.89 6.36
C HIS A 60 -2.56 -0.42 5.73
N SER A 61 -1.47 -0.47 6.50
CA SER A 61 -0.14 0.00 6.08
C SER A 61 0.32 -0.58 4.73
N GLU A 62 0.13 -1.89 4.54
CA GLU A 62 0.52 -2.57 3.29
C GLU A 62 -0.27 -2.06 2.07
N ALA A 63 -1.56 -1.71 2.23
CA ALA A 63 -2.36 -1.21 1.11
C ALA A 63 -1.87 0.16 0.65
N TYR A 64 -1.49 1.06 1.58
CA TYR A 64 -0.82 2.30 1.24
C TYR A 64 0.56 2.06 0.61
N ALA A 65 1.36 1.13 1.15
CA ALA A 65 2.67 0.80 0.61
C ALA A 65 2.58 0.36 -0.87
N PHE A 66 1.71 -0.61 -1.18
CA PHE A 66 1.56 -1.09 -2.56
C PHE A 66 0.88 -0.06 -3.47
N ARG A 67 -0.08 0.73 -2.97
CA ARG A 67 -0.65 1.85 -3.75
C ARG A 67 0.44 2.87 -4.10
N GLY A 68 1.32 3.21 -3.16
CA GLY A 68 2.47 4.08 -3.41
C GLY A 68 3.43 3.52 -4.47
N VAL A 69 3.67 2.20 -4.49
CA VAL A 69 4.45 1.58 -5.57
C VAL A 69 3.73 1.69 -6.92
N CYS A 70 2.42 1.46 -6.99
CA CYS A 70 1.64 1.68 -8.21
C CYS A 70 1.75 3.13 -8.71
N GLU A 71 1.59 4.10 -7.81
CA GLU A 71 1.69 5.52 -8.13
C GLU A 71 3.09 5.88 -8.63
N TYR A 72 4.15 5.31 -8.04
CA TYR A 72 5.53 5.45 -8.51
C TYR A 72 5.72 4.91 -9.94
N GLU A 73 5.22 3.71 -10.23
CA GLU A 73 5.31 3.10 -11.57
C GLU A 73 4.54 3.91 -12.62
N LEU A 74 3.44 4.55 -12.21
CA LEU A 74 2.67 5.49 -13.04
C LEU A 74 3.28 6.90 -13.11
N LYS A 75 4.46 7.12 -12.50
CA LYS A 75 5.19 8.39 -12.42
C LYS A 75 4.43 9.50 -11.69
N ARG A 76 3.50 9.14 -10.82
CA ARG A 76 2.71 10.02 -9.95
C ARG A 76 3.44 10.19 -8.61
N TYR A 77 4.67 10.68 -8.69
CA TYR A 77 5.62 10.64 -7.57
C TYR A 77 5.13 11.34 -6.30
N LYS A 78 4.41 12.46 -6.42
CA LYS A 78 3.86 13.13 -5.22
C LYS A 78 2.83 12.27 -4.50
N SER A 79 1.91 11.65 -5.23
CA SER A 79 0.92 10.72 -4.67
C SER A 79 1.60 9.48 -4.07
N ALA A 80 2.67 8.99 -4.70
CA ALA A 80 3.49 7.91 -4.14
C ALA A 80 4.12 8.29 -2.80
N ILE A 81 4.69 9.51 -2.67
CA ILE A 81 5.23 10.01 -1.39
C ILE A 81 4.14 10.06 -0.33
N ASP A 82 2.97 10.63 -0.64
CA ASP A 82 1.85 10.73 0.32
C ASP A 82 1.45 9.34 0.86
N ASP A 83 1.41 8.34 -0.02
CA ASP A 83 1.11 6.95 0.35
C ASP A 83 2.22 6.28 1.18
N PHE A 84 3.47 6.49 0.80
CA PHE A 84 4.60 5.95 1.58
C PHE A 84 4.68 6.59 2.97
N ASP A 85 4.39 7.89 3.09
CA ASP A 85 4.34 8.59 4.37
C ASP A 85 3.25 8.01 5.27
N LEU A 86 2.04 7.78 4.73
CA LEU A 86 0.95 7.13 5.47
C LEU A 86 1.30 5.70 5.88
N ALA A 87 1.92 4.92 4.98
CA ALA A 87 2.36 3.56 5.29
C ALA A 87 3.38 3.55 6.45
N LEU A 88 4.31 4.51 6.49
CA LEU A 88 5.34 4.63 7.52
C LEU A 88 4.84 5.23 8.85
N ILE A 89 3.77 6.04 8.81
CA ILE A 89 3.05 6.45 10.02
C ILE A 89 2.40 5.23 10.70
N LEU A 90 1.86 4.31 9.90
CA LEU A 90 1.18 3.11 10.40
C LEU A 90 2.16 2.00 10.79
N GLU A 91 3.24 1.81 10.03
CA GLU A 91 4.29 0.82 10.27
C GLU A 91 5.67 1.40 9.97
N SER A 92 6.33 1.95 10.99
CA SER A 92 7.58 2.68 10.85
C SER A 92 8.79 1.80 10.53
N THR A 93 8.68 0.47 10.63
CA THR A 93 9.78 -0.47 10.37
C THR A 93 9.74 -1.12 8.99
N TYR A 94 8.85 -0.65 8.10
CA TYR A 94 8.70 -1.20 6.76
C TYR A 94 9.84 -0.78 5.83
N ALA A 95 10.93 -1.57 5.83
CA ALA A 95 12.17 -1.25 5.12
C ALA A 95 11.97 -1.03 3.60
N GLU A 96 11.09 -1.80 2.96
CA GLU A 96 10.75 -1.65 1.54
C GLU A 96 10.10 -0.30 1.23
N VAL A 97 9.31 0.26 2.15
CA VAL A 97 8.64 1.55 1.93
C VAL A 97 9.67 2.68 1.90
N TYR A 98 10.61 2.72 2.84
CA TYR A 98 11.73 3.66 2.76
C TYR A 98 12.51 3.49 1.45
N PHE A 99 12.72 2.25 1.00
CA PHE A 99 13.43 2.01 -0.26
C PHE A 99 12.73 2.64 -1.47
N PHE A 100 11.42 2.44 -1.61
CA PHE A 100 10.65 3.00 -2.71
C PHE A 100 10.42 4.51 -2.57
N ARG A 101 10.24 5.03 -1.35
CA ARG A 101 10.16 6.46 -1.11
C ARG A 101 11.47 7.16 -1.46
N GLY A 102 12.61 6.55 -1.15
CA GLY A 102 13.92 7.03 -1.59
C GLY A 102 14.10 7.03 -3.11
N LEU A 103 13.65 5.98 -3.82
CA LEU A 103 13.61 5.99 -5.30
C LEU A 103 12.74 7.13 -5.83
N THR A 104 11.58 7.36 -5.20
CA THR A 104 10.65 8.43 -5.57
C THR A 104 11.26 9.81 -5.35
N PHE A 105 12.03 10.01 -4.28
CA PHE A 105 12.74 11.26 -4.04
C PHE A 105 13.81 11.55 -5.09
N ILE A 106 14.51 10.54 -5.63
CA ILE A 106 15.43 10.73 -6.78
C ILE A 106 14.69 11.26 -8.00
N GLU A 107 13.53 10.69 -8.33
CA GLU A 107 12.72 11.15 -9.47
C GLU A 107 12.24 12.59 -9.31
N LEU A 108 12.15 13.08 -8.06
CA LEU A 108 11.84 14.47 -7.71
C LEU A 108 13.08 15.36 -7.54
N GLY A 109 14.29 14.83 -7.67
CA GLY A 109 15.55 15.56 -7.48
C GLY A 109 15.92 15.83 -6.02
N GLU A 110 15.29 15.13 -5.07
CA GLU A 110 15.49 15.29 -3.62
C GLU A 110 16.52 14.29 -3.08
N ASN A 111 17.76 14.33 -3.62
CA ASN A 111 18.80 13.33 -3.33
C ASN A 111 19.12 13.14 -1.84
N THR A 112 19.15 14.22 -1.05
CA THR A 112 19.41 14.14 0.40
C THR A 112 18.37 13.27 1.10
N LYS A 113 17.08 13.45 0.80
CA LYS A 113 16.01 12.64 1.39
C LYS A 113 16.06 11.19 0.91
N ALA A 114 16.41 10.97 -0.36
CA ALA A 114 16.62 9.62 -0.88
C ALA A 114 17.71 8.86 -0.11
N CYS A 115 18.82 9.53 0.20
CA CYS A 115 19.91 8.98 0.97
C CYS A 115 19.54 8.65 2.42
N GLU A 116 18.78 9.53 3.08
CA GLU A 116 18.24 9.29 4.42
C GLU A 116 17.34 8.05 4.46
N ASP A 117 16.43 7.94 3.48
CA ASP A 117 15.50 6.82 3.37
C ASP A 117 16.22 5.50 3.06
N TRP A 118 17.16 5.48 2.11
CA TRP A 118 17.91 4.26 1.83
C TRP A 118 18.82 3.83 2.97
N THR A 119 19.41 4.78 3.69
CA THR A 119 20.17 4.49 4.91
C THR A 119 19.29 3.84 5.96
N THR A 120 18.07 4.37 6.14
CA THR A 120 17.06 3.79 7.03
C THR A 120 16.67 2.39 6.58
N ALA A 121 16.34 2.19 5.31
CA ALA A 121 16.01 0.88 4.73
C ALA A 121 17.13 -0.15 4.96
N TYR A 122 18.39 0.26 4.75
CA TYR A 122 19.55 -0.59 5.01
C TYR A 122 19.66 -0.96 6.51
N SER A 123 19.48 0.01 7.40
CA SER A 123 19.53 -0.21 8.85
C SER A 123 18.43 -1.17 9.35
N LEU A 124 17.27 -1.16 8.69
CA LEU A 124 16.15 -2.08 8.94
C LEU A 124 16.34 -3.46 8.29
N GLY A 125 17.49 -3.70 7.62
CA GLY A 125 17.89 -5.02 7.10
C GLY A 125 17.77 -5.17 5.58
N LEU A 126 17.29 -4.16 4.85
CA LEU A 126 17.14 -4.22 3.40
C LEU A 126 18.47 -3.97 2.69
N LYS A 127 19.34 -4.98 2.67
CA LYS A 127 20.72 -4.90 2.16
C LYS A 127 20.84 -4.36 0.73
N LYS A 128 19.83 -4.57 -0.13
CA LYS A 128 19.82 -4.05 -1.50
C LYS A 128 19.88 -2.51 -1.57
N ALA A 129 19.47 -1.80 -0.51
CA ALA A 129 19.56 -0.35 -0.43
C ALA A 129 21.01 0.16 -0.48
N MET A 130 21.98 -0.62 0.02
CA MET A 130 23.41 -0.26 0.02
C MET A 130 23.92 0.11 -1.38
N LYS A 131 23.46 -0.58 -2.41
CA LYS A 131 23.84 -0.28 -3.80
C LYS A 131 23.41 1.13 -4.21
N LEU A 132 22.22 1.56 -3.79
CA LEU A 132 21.72 2.90 -4.11
C LEU A 132 22.47 3.97 -3.32
N ILE A 133 22.77 3.69 -2.04
CA ILE A 133 23.57 4.60 -1.20
C ILE A 133 24.93 4.87 -1.85
N ILE A 134 25.71 3.83 -2.18
CA ILE A 134 27.05 3.99 -2.77
C ILE A 134 27.03 4.81 -4.07
N ASN A 135 25.97 4.65 -4.87
CA ASN A 135 25.90 5.26 -6.20
C ASN A 135 25.42 6.70 -6.19
N ASN A 136 24.64 7.11 -5.18
CA ASN A 136 23.89 8.36 -5.23
C ASN A 136 24.12 9.25 -4.00
N CYS A 137 24.70 8.72 -2.93
CA CYS A 137 24.91 9.44 -1.69
C CYS A 137 26.39 9.78 -1.54
N GLU A 138 26.65 11.03 -1.20
CA GLU A 138 27.98 11.43 -0.73
C GLU A 138 28.21 10.74 0.61
N LEU A 139 29.04 9.70 0.60
CA LEU A 139 29.52 9.09 1.83
C LEU A 139 30.63 9.99 2.37
N ASP A 140 30.39 10.63 3.51
CA ASP A 140 31.47 11.26 4.28
C ASP A 140 32.47 10.16 4.70
N THR A 141 33.50 9.94 3.87
CA THR A 141 34.55 8.92 4.09
C THR A 141 35.46 9.22 5.30
N ASP A 142 35.11 10.21 6.11
CA ASP A 142 35.96 10.70 7.21
C ASP A 142 35.62 10.09 8.59
N ASN A 143 34.51 9.36 8.74
CA ASN A 143 34.11 8.78 10.03
C ASN A 143 34.48 7.30 10.26
N GLU A 144 35.10 6.63 9.27
CA GLU A 144 35.59 5.25 9.45
C GLU A 144 37.04 5.16 9.99
N LYS A 145 37.73 6.29 10.18
CA LYS A 145 39.11 6.32 10.74
C LYS A 145 39.19 6.50 12.26
N SER A 146 38.07 6.45 12.98
CA SER A 146 38.05 6.73 14.43
C SER A 146 37.29 5.70 15.28
N LYS A 147 37.33 4.41 14.93
CA LYS A 147 37.01 3.32 15.87
C LYS A 147 38.04 2.21 15.80
#